data_AF-A0A7C2KGJ3-F1
#
_entry.id   AF-A0A7C2KGJ3-F1
#
_cell.length_a   1.000
_cell.length_b   1.000
_cell.length_c   1.000
_cell.angle_alpha   90.00
_cell.angle_beta   90.00
_cell.angle_gamma   90.00
#
_symmetry.space_group_name_H-M   'P 1'
#
loop_
_entity.id
_entity.type
_entity.pdbx_description
1 polymer ?
#
loop_
_entity_poly.entity_id
_entity_poly.type
_entity_poly.pdbx_seq_one_letter_code
_entity_poly.pdbx_strand_id
1 'polypeptide(L)'
;MKKILIILLSILAIAACNKGRQDKGKSKSLESRNLVTQSIDYKEGNTALEGYLAYDPSIKGKRPAILLAHAWKGLDDYAKRRTRQLAKLG
;
A
#
# COMPACT_ATOMS: atom_id res chain seq x y z
N MET A 1 -6.63 -40.25 35.09
CA MET A 1 -7.50 -39.59 34.08
C MET A 1 -7.96 -38.19 34.47
N LYS A 2 -8.37 -37.90 35.72
CA LYS A 2 -8.77 -36.54 36.15
C LYS A 2 -7.61 -35.50 36.23
N LYS A 3 -6.35 -35.94 36.38
CA LYS A 3 -5.17 -35.05 36.46
C LYS A 3 -4.72 -34.46 35.11
N ILE A 4 -5.04 -35.12 33.99
CA ILE A 4 -4.72 -34.63 32.62
C ILE A 4 -5.67 -33.51 32.19
N LEU A 5 -6.91 -33.50 32.70
CA LEU A 5 -7.89 -32.44 32.43
C LEU A 5 -7.54 -31.11 33.12
N ILE A 6 -6.83 -31.14 34.26
CA ILE A 6 -6.43 -29.93 35.00
C ILE A 6 -5.22 -29.24 34.37
N ILE A 7 -4.32 -29.98 33.73
CA ILE A 7 -3.12 -29.43 33.07
C ILE A 7 -3.47 -28.80 31.71
N LEU A 8 -4.51 -29.29 31.03
CA LEU A 8 -5.03 -28.70 29.78
C LEU A 8 -5.83 -27.41 30.00
N LEU A 9 -6.43 -27.22 31.19
CA LEU A 9 -7.14 -25.98 31.52
C LEU A 9 -6.21 -24.82 31.90
N SER A 10 -5.02 -25.09 32.48
CA SER A 10 -4.08 -24.05 32.88
C SER A 10 -3.29 -23.45 31.70
N ILE A 11 -3.07 -24.23 30.63
CA ILE A 11 -2.39 -23.75 29.42
C ILE A 11 -3.26 -22.73 28.64
N LEU A 12 -4.59 -22.75 28.79
CA LEU A 12 -5.50 -21.83 28.12
C LEU A 12 -5.45 -20.39 28.70
N ALA A 13 -4.87 -20.19 29.89
CA ALA A 13 -4.80 -18.88 30.56
C ALA A 13 -3.54 -18.06 30.23
N ILE A 14 -2.49 -18.67 29.67
CA ILE A 14 -1.18 -17.99 29.49
C ILE A 14 -1.09 -17.25 28.14
N ALA A 15 -2.00 -17.48 27.19
CA ALA A 15 -2.05 -16.74 25.92
C ALA A 15 -2.73 -15.35 26.01
N ALA A 16 -2.92 -14.80 27.22
CA ALA A 16 -3.65 -13.56 27.46
C ALA A 16 -2.78 -12.34 27.81
N CYS A 17 -1.47 -12.37 27.53
CA CYS A 17 -0.62 -11.17 27.57
C CYS A 17 0.25 -11.11 26.30
N ASN A 18 -0.34 -10.58 25.23
CA ASN A 18 0.22 -9.49 24.41
C ASN A 18 -0.59 -9.36 23.12
N LYS A 19 -1.88 -8.98 23.23
CA LYS A 19 -2.53 -8.37 22.06
C LYS A 19 -2.18 -6.90 22.10
N GLY A 20 -1.00 -6.64 21.56
CA GLY A 20 -0.47 -5.31 21.36
C GLY A 20 -1.57 -4.37 20.87
N ARG A 21 -1.61 -3.21 21.52
CA ARG A 21 -2.38 -2.04 21.16
C ARG A 21 -2.24 -1.76 19.66
N GLN A 22 -3.20 -2.21 18.86
CA GLN A 22 -3.39 -1.72 17.50
C GLN A 22 -4.16 -0.41 17.61
N ASP A 23 -3.40 0.64 17.89
CA ASP A 23 -3.83 2.00 17.66
C ASP A 23 -3.96 2.24 16.15
N LYS A 24 -4.86 3.17 15.80
CA LYS A 24 -5.26 3.63 14.46
C LYS A 24 -6.34 2.79 13.77
N GLY A 25 -7.59 3.21 14.05
CA GLY A 25 -8.72 3.00 13.18
C GLY A 25 -8.37 3.30 11.72
N LYS A 26 -8.28 2.25 10.92
CA LYS A 26 -8.37 2.36 9.47
C LYS A 26 -9.85 2.43 9.15
N SER A 27 -10.42 3.64 9.29
CA SER A 27 -11.65 4.01 8.61
C SER A 27 -11.44 3.64 7.14
N LYS A 28 -12.10 2.56 6.70
CA LYS A 28 -12.18 2.14 5.30
C LYS A 28 -13.07 3.14 4.57
N SER A 29 -12.69 4.41 4.58
CA SER A 29 -13.36 5.47 3.85
C SER A 29 -12.72 5.53 2.47
N LEU A 30 -13.35 4.84 1.53
CA LEU A 30 -13.33 5.20 0.11
C LEU A 30 -11.92 5.31 -0.51
N GLU A 31 -11.12 4.24 -0.50
CA GLU A 31 -10.01 4.17 -1.48
C GLU A 31 -10.63 4.10 -2.89
N SER A 32 -10.75 5.29 -3.50
CA SER A 32 -10.62 5.60 -4.94
C SER A 32 -11.17 4.54 -5.90
N ARG A 33 -12.42 4.75 -6.34
CA ARG A 33 -13.23 3.73 -6.99
C ARG A 33 -12.70 3.12 -8.28
N ASN A 34 -11.64 3.62 -8.92
CA ASN A 34 -11.02 2.97 -10.09
C ASN A 34 -9.54 3.33 -10.32
N LEU A 35 -8.73 3.62 -9.29
CA LEU A 35 -7.31 3.93 -9.58
C LEU A 35 -6.57 2.72 -10.17
N VAL A 36 -6.03 2.90 -11.38
CA VAL A 36 -5.17 1.92 -12.04
C VAL A 36 -3.72 2.33 -11.82
N THR A 37 -2.88 1.37 -11.44
CA THR A 37 -1.45 1.58 -11.24
C THR A 37 -0.66 0.58 -12.04
N GLN A 38 0.41 1.03 -12.69
CA GLN A 38 1.23 0.21 -13.57
C GLN A 38 2.71 0.57 -13.39
N SER A 39 3.57 -0.44 -13.37
CA SER A 39 4.99 -0.25 -13.66
C SER A 39 5.15 -0.13 -15.17
N ILE A 40 5.94 0.85 -15.61
CA ILE A 40 6.19 1.12 -17.02
C ILE A 40 7.68 0.98 -17.30
N ASP A 41 8.03 0.17 -18.29
CA ASP A 41 9.40 0.11 -18.78
C ASP A 41 9.57 1.12 -19.91
N TYR A 42 10.63 1.90 -19.85
CA TYR A 42 10.99 2.87 -20.87
C TYR A 42 12.50 2.91 -21.06
N LYS A 43 12.94 3.60 -22.11
CA LYS A 43 14.36 3.68 -22.45
C LYS A 43 14.78 5.12 -22.70
N GLU A 44 15.97 5.44 -22.24
CA GLU A 44 16.71 6.64 -22.63
C GLU A 44 18.01 6.18 -23.32
N GLY A 45 18.01 6.23 -24.66
CA GLY A 45 19.08 5.62 -25.47
C GLY A 45 19.19 4.12 -25.22
N ASN A 46 20.33 3.68 -24.68
CA ASN A 46 20.58 2.28 -24.35
C ASN A 46 20.24 1.92 -22.89
N THR A 47 19.83 2.89 -22.07
CA THR A 47 19.53 2.67 -20.66
C THR A 47 18.08 2.20 -20.50
N ALA A 48 17.87 1.04 -19.89
CA ALA A 48 16.54 0.58 -19.49
C ALA A 48 16.15 1.22 -18.15
N LEU A 49 14.95 1.79 -18.10
CA LEU A 49 14.42 2.52 -16.95
C LEU A 49 13.02 1.99 -16.61
N GLU A 50 12.69 2.02 -15.32
CA GLU A 50 11.35 1.68 -14.83
C GLU A 50 10.70 2.93 -14.22
N GLY A 51 9.42 3.14 -14.53
CA GLY A 51 8.59 4.20 -14.00
C GLY A 51 7.33 3.64 -13.34
N TYR A 52 6.62 4.52 -12.62
CA TYR A 52 5.35 4.18 -11.99
C TYR A 52 4.26 5.15 -12.45
N LEU A 53 3.22 4.61 -13.06
CA LEU A 53 2.07 5.34 -13.54
C LEU A 53 0.87 5.05 -12.65
N ALA A 54 0.16 6.10 -12.22
CA ALA A 54 -1.15 5.98 -11.58
C ALA A 54 -2.12 6.94 -12.27
N TYR A 55 -3.33 6.46 -12.60
CA TYR A 55 -4.37 7.28 -13.21
C TYR A 55 -5.76 6.71 -12.93
N ASP A 56 -6.76 7.58 -12.96
CA ASP A 56 -8.17 7.17 -12.98
C ASP A 56 -8.63 6.98 -14.44
N PRO A 57 -9.07 5.77 -14.85
CA PRO A 57 -9.55 5.47 -16.20
C PRO A 57 -10.97 6.01 -16.46
N SER A 58 -11.71 6.41 -15.42
CA SER A 58 -13.05 7.03 -15.54
C SER A 58 -12.96 8.46 -16.08
N ILE A 59 -11.84 9.16 -15.86
CA ILE A 59 -11.59 10.49 -16.40
C ILE A 59 -11.22 10.38 -17.89
N LYS A 60 -11.97 11.06 -18.76
CA LYS A 60 -11.78 11.07 -20.22
C LYS A 60 -11.32 12.45 -20.70
N GLY A 61 -10.64 12.49 -21.85
CA GLY A 61 -10.15 13.74 -22.45
C GLY A 61 -8.72 14.11 -22.04
N LYS A 62 -8.26 15.29 -22.49
CA LYS A 62 -6.92 15.81 -22.15
C LYS A 62 -6.90 16.27 -20.70
N ARG A 63 -5.83 15.95 -19.98
CA ARG A 63 -5.61 16.31 -18.58
C ARG A 63 -4.14 16.64 -18.34
N PRO A 64 -3.83 17.42 -17.29
CA PRO A 64 -2.44 17.67 -16.92
C PRO A 64 -1.73 16.35 -16.59
N ALA A 65 -0.51 16.20 -17.10
CA ALA A 65 0.39 15.13 -16.72
C ALA A 65 1.37 15.66 -15.67
N ILE A 66 1.59 14.90 -14.60
CA ILE A 66 2.55 15.25 -13.55
C ILE A 66 3.67 14.21 -13.58
N LEU A 67 4.90 14.68 -13.76
CA LEU A 67 6.09 13.86 -13.61
C LEU A 67 6.66 14.02 -12.20
N LEU A 68 6.69 12.93 -11.43
CA LEU A 68 7.27 12.91 -10.10
C LEU A 68 8.68 12.32 -10.16
N ALA A 69 9.68 13.17 -9.94
CA ALA A 69 11.05 12.72 -9.76
C ALA A 69 11.21 12.13 -8.35
N HIS A 70 11.57 10.86 -8.28
CA HIS A 70 11.85 10.21 -7.00
C HIS A 70 13.17 10.75 -6.42
N ALA A 71 13.39 10.50 -5.13
CA ALA A 71 14.64 10.89 -4.47
C ALA A 71 15.82 10.03 -4.93
N TRP A 72 17.01 10.33 -4.38
CA TRP A 72 18.27 9.62 -4.62
C TRP A 72 18.20 8.10 -4.38
N LYS A 73 17.25 7.62 -3.57
CA LYS A 73 17.02 6.19 -3.31
C LYS A 73 16.25 5.45 -4.42
N GLY A 74 15.88 6.13 -5.50
CA GLY A 74 15.11 5.52 -6.57
C GLY A 74 13.60 5.50 -6.29
N LEU A 75 12.88 4.71 -7.09
CA LEU A 75 11.43 4.58 -7.05
C LEU A 75 10.96 3.73 -5.84
N ASP A 76 10.74 4.40 -4.71
CA ASP A 76 10.30 3.78 -3.46
C ASP A 76 8.79 3.87 -3.20
N ASP A 77 8.34 3.31 -2.08
CA ASP A 77 6.94 3.33 -1.67
C ASP A 77 6.42 4.74 -1.35
N TYR A 78 7.30 5.66 -0.94
CA TYR A 78 6.94 7.05 -0.70
C TYR A 78 6.57 7.72 -2.03
N ALA A 79 7.41 7.59 -3.04
CA ALA A 79 7.17 8.11 -4.38
C ALA A 79 5.88 7.50 -4.96
N LYS A 80 5.73 6.17 -4.93
CA LYS A 80 4.51 5.49 -5.42
C LYS A 80 3.25 5.97 -4.71
N ARG A 81 3.31 6.17 -3.39
CA ARG A 81 2.18 6.70 -2.61
C ARG A 81 1.83 8.13 -3.02
N ARG A 82 2.81 9.00 -3.23
CA ARG A 82 2.58 10.37 -3.70
C ARG A 82 1.98 10.40 -5.10
N THR A 83 2.47 9.56 -6.02
CA THR A 83 1.89 9.43 -7.35
C THR A 83 0.40 9.04 -7.29
N ARG A 84 0.03 8.06 -6.45
CA ARG A 84 -1.38 7.71 -6.24
C ARG A 84 -2.20 8.84 -5.65
N GLN A 85 -1.67 9.61 -4.69
CA GLN A 85 -2.38 10.74 -4.11
C GLN A 85 -2.66 11.84 -5.14
N LEU A 86 -1.68 12.16 -5.98
CA LEU A 86 -1.84 13.14 -7.05
C LEU A 86 -2.86 12.67 -8.09
N ALA A 87 -2.81 11.40 -8.50
CA ALA A 87 -3.78 10.82 -9.43
C ALA A 87 -5.22 10.78 -8.89
N LYS A 88 -5.44 10.90 -7.56
CA LYS A 88 -6.78 11.06 -6.97
C LYS A 88 -7.34 12.48 -7.15
N LEU A 89 -6.51 13.46 -7.47
CA LEU A 89 -6.94 14.86 -7.59
C LEU A 89 -7.46 15.20 -8.99
N GLY A 90 -7.12 14.42 -10.02
CA GLY A 90 -7.57 14.62 -11.40
C GLY A 90 -6.49 14.29 -12.42
#